data_AF-A0A3N0X0D4-F1
#
_entry.id   AF-A0A3N0X0D4-F1
#
_cell.length_a   1.000
_cell.length_b   1.000
_cell.length_c   1.000
_cell.angle_alpha   90.00
_cell.angle_beta   90.00
_cell.angle_gamma   90.00
#
_symmetry.space_group_name_H-M   'P 1'
#
loop_
_entity.id
_entity.type
_entity.pdbx_description
1 polymer ?
#
loop_
_entity_poly.entity_id
_entity_poly.type
_entity_poly.pdbx_seq_one_letter_code
_entity_poly.pdbx_strand_id
1 'polypeptide(L)'
;MMGVLIFLTTNSTKTYHPISETQSDWKNLKVLPQNISKDSLMFLMKTFNASLGVDCNHCHASQKDNPQKLDFPSDAKMTKEIARGMLMMTNDINSKYFLPHRPDPKPKNLVAVYCVTCHRGNTNPEEYLQDVSKMIPRLMPTKEKNEK
;
A
#
# COMPACT_ATOMS: atom_id res chain seq x y z
N MET A 1 -34.12 0.42 -54.12
CA MET A 1 -32.86 0.51 -53.34
C MET A 1 -33.18 0.10 -51.92
N MET A 2 -32.59 -1.02 -51.47
CA MET A 2 -32.69 -1.50 -50.09
C MET A 2 -31.98 -0.53 -49.14
N GLY A 3 -32.62 -0.17 -48.04
CA GLY A 3 -31.99 0.52 -46.91
C GLY A 3 -32.22 -0.29 -45.65
N VAL A 4 -31.37 -1.28 -45.41
CA VAL A 4 -31.38 -2.07 -44.17
C VAL A 4 -30.73 -1.23 -43.07
N LEU A 5 -31.52 -0.79 -42.09
CA LEU A 5 -31.02 -0.21 -40.85
C LEU A 5 -30.60 -1.35 -39.92
N ILE A 6 -29.30 -1.63 -39.90
CA ILE A 6 -28.70 -2.60 -38.98
C ILE A 6 -28.54 -1.94 -37.61
N PHE A 7 -29.40 -2.30 -36.66
CA PHE A 7 -29.19 -2.00 -35.25
C PHE A 7 -28.06 -2.87 -34.70
N LEU A 8 -26.86 -2.29 -34.55
CA LEU A 8 -25.76 -2.91 -33.83
C LEU A 8 -25.95 -2.67 -32.31
N THR A 9 -26.76 -3.49 -31.66
CA THR A 9 -26.79 -3.55 -30.19
C THR A 9 -25.64 -4.43 -29.71
N THR A 10 -24.51 -3.83 -29.36
CA THR A 10 -23.41 -4.55 -28.69
C THR A 10 -23.75 -4.73 -27.21
N ASN A 11 -24.55 -5.75 -26.89
CA ASN A 11 -24.69 -6.26 -25.53
C ASN A 11 -23.37 -6.93 -25.12
N SER A 12 -22.40 -6.12 -24.67
CA SER A 12 -21.25 -6.62 -23.92
C SER A 12 -21.52 -6.43 -22.43
N THR A 13 -22.49 -7.18 -21.90
CA THR A 13 -22.57 -7.40 -20.46
C THR A 13 -21.45 -8.37 -20.12
N LYS A 14 -20.23 -7.84 -19.94
CA LYS A 14 -19.22 -8.53 -19.17
C LYS A 14 -19.82 -8.72 -17.78
N THR A 15 -20.35 -9.92 -17.54
CA THR A 15 -20.92 -10.30 -16.25
C THR A 15 -19.82 -10.12 -15.23
N TYR A 16 -19.94 -9.05 -14.43
CA TYR A 16 -19.18 -8.91 -13.22
C TYR A 16 -19.59 -10.09 -12.34
N HIS A 17 -18.75 -11.12 -12.30
CA HIS A 17 -18.88 -12.14 -11.29
C HIS A 17 -18.47 -11.48 -9.97
N PRO A 18 -19.37 -11.34 -8.98
CA PRO A 18 -18.96 -10.94 -7.66
C PRO A 18 -17.90 -11.95 -7.23
N ILE A 19 -16.73 -11.43 -6.83
CA ILE A 19 -15.68 -12.25 -6.22
C ILE A 19 -16.37 -12.98 -5.08
N SER A 20 -16.44 -14.30 -5.18
CA SER A 20 -17.04 -15.17 -4.16
C SER A 20 -16.54 -14.72 -2.78
N GLU A 21 -17.46 -14.18 -1.99
CA GLU A 21 -17.25 -13.78 -0.60
C GLU A 21 -17.09 -15.04 0.26
N THR A 22 -16.03 -15.79 0.03
CA THR A 22 -15.48 -16.63 1.10
C THR A 22 -14.81 -15.65 2.05
N GLN A 23 -15.60 -15.09 2.98
CA GLN A 23 -15.10 -14.23 4.04
C GLN A 23 -14.04 -15.01 4.80
N SER A 24 -12.78 -14.67 4.53
CA SER A 24 -11.63 -15.26 5.20
C SER A 24 -11.53 -14.68 6.61
N ASP A 25 -11.55 -15.54 7.63
CA ASP A 25 -11.36 -15.15 9.04
C ASP A 25 -9.89 -14.76 9.30
N TRP A 26 -9.53 -13.53 8.95
CA TRP A 26 -8.23 -13.00 9.26
C TRP A 26 -8.08 -12.73 10.76
N LYS A 27 -7.00 -13.25 11.37
CA LYS A 27 -6.84 -13.20 12.84
C LYS A 27 -6.31 -11.87 13.39
N ASN A 28 -5.51 -11.12 12.62
CA ASN A 28 -4.81 -9.92 13.13
C ASN A 28 -4.57 -8.85 12.04
N LEU A 29 -5.60 -8.59 11.23
CA LEU A 29 -5.62 -7.38 10.40
C LEU A 29 -6.08 -6.21 11.28
N LYS A 30 -5.24 -5.19 11.43
CA LYS A 30 -5.56 -3.99 12.25
C LYS A 30 -5.92 -2.76 11.41
N VAL A 31 -5.30 -2.63 10.23
CA VAL A 31 -5.43 -1.45 9.35
C VAL A 31 -6.19 -1.78 8.05
N LEU A 32 -6.03 -3.00 7.54
CA LEU A 32 -6.69 -3.44 6.31
C LEU A 32 -8.13 -3.91 6.61
N PRO A 33 -9.05 -3.80 5.62
CA PRO A 33 -10.42 -4.28 5.78
C PRO A 33 -10.48 -5.77 6.15
N GLN A 34 -11.37 -6.14 7.07
CA GLN A 34 -11.54 -7.55 7.48
C GLN A 34 -12.14 -8.43 6.37
N ASN A 35 -12.88 -7.85 5.45
CA ASN A 35 -13.50 -8.56 4.32
C ASN A 35 -12.61 -8.61 3.07
N ILE A 36 -11.33 -8.23 3.17
CA ILE A 36 -10.39 -8.33 2.04
C ILE A 36 -10.26 -9.79 1.60
N SER A 37 -10.38 -10.03 0.28
CA SER A 37 -10.17 -11.38 -0.27
C SER A 37 -8.73 -11.86 -0.06
N LYS A 38 -8.53 -13.18 -0.02
CA LYS A 38 -7.19 -13.78 0.06
C LYS A 38 -6.26 -13.31 -1.05
N ASP A 39 -6.76 -13.24 -2.28
CA ASP A 39 -5.96 -12.84 -3.43
C ASP A 39 -5.57 -11.36 -3.37
N SER A 40 -6.50 -10.49 -2.97
CA SER A 40 -6.23 -9.07 -2.77
C SER A 40 -5.22 -8.84 -1.63
N LEU A 41 -5.35 -9.57 -0.52
CA LEU A 41 -4.40 -9.48 0.58
C LEU A 41 -3.00 -9.95 0.15
N MET A 42 -2.91 -11.08 -0.55
CA MET A 42 -1.64 -11.61 -1.05
C MET A 42 -0.98 -10.66 -2.06
N PHE A 43 -1.77 -10.08 -2.97
CA PHE A 43 -1.30 -9.08 -3.93
C PHE A 43 -0.72 -7.85 -3.23
N LEU A 44 -1.40 -7.37 -2.18
CA LEU A 44 -0.92 -6.25 -1.39
C LEU A 44 0.40 -6.57 -0.68
N MET A 45 0.52 -7.74 -0.05
CA MET A 45 1.76 -8.16 0.62
C MET A 45 2.93 -8.26 -0.35
N LYS A 46 2.72 -8.81 -1.56
CA LYS A 46 3.74 -8.84 -2.62
C LYS A 46 4.14 -7.44 -3.08
N THR A 47 3.18 -6.50 -3.10
CA THR A 47 3.46 -5.10 -3.44
C THR A 47 4.35 -4.44 -2.38
N PHE A 48 4.16 -4.76 -1.10
CA PHE A 48 5.04 -4.29 -0.02
C PHE A 48 6.45 -4.85 -0.18
N ASN A 49 6.59 -6.15 -0.42
CA ASN A 49 7.88 -6.80 -0.70
C ASN A 49 8.63 -6.11 -1.84
N ALA A 50 7.97 -5.89 -2.97
CA ALA A 50 8.57 -5.22 -4.13
C ALA A 50 8.94 -3.76 -3.84
N SER A 51 8.11 -3.06 -3.07
CA SER A 51 8.34 -1.65 -2.74
C SER A 51 9.54 -1.44 -1.82
N LEU A 52 9.80 -2.40 -0.92
CA LEU A 52 10.87 -2.32 0.09
C LEU A 52 12.12 -3.15 -0.29
N GLY A 53 12.03 -4.02 -1.29
CA GLY A 53 13.12 -4.93 -1.68
C GLY A 53 13.35 -6.06 -0.67
N VAL A 54 12.28 -6.61 -0.09
CA VAL A 54 12.34 -7.61 0.99
C VAL A 54 11.42 -8.80 0.75
N ASP A 55 11.62 -9.87 1.53
CA ASP A 55 10.74 -11.04 1.57
C ASP A 55 9.79 -11.06 2.77
N CYS A 56 8.83 -11.99 2.78
CA CYS A 56 7.77 -12.08 3.79
C CYS A 56 8.30 -12.18 5.23
N ASN A 57 9.42 -12.88 5.43
CA ASN A 57 10.08 -13.05 6.73
C ASN A 57 10.68 -11.74 7.27
N HIS A 58 10.78 -10.68 6.47
CA HIS A 58 11.20 -9.35 6.94
C HIS A 58 10.18 -8.79 7.94
N CYS A 59 8.88 -8.95 7.68
CA CYS A 59 7.80 -8.49 8.56
C CYS A 59 7.16 -9.61 9.38
N HIS A 60 7.03 -10.82 8.83
CA HIS A 60 6.36 -11.93 9.51
C HIS A 60 7.36 -12.79 10.29
N ALA A 61 7.01 -13.14 11.52
CA ALA A 61 7.82 -14.03 12.36
C ALA A 61 7.66 -15.49 11.91
N SER A 62 8.65 -16.33 12.21
CA SER A 62 8.47 -17.79 12.10
C SER A 62 7.57 -18.32 13.22
N GLN A 63 6.92 -19.46 12.98
CA GLN A 63 6.18 -20.18 14.01
C GLN A 63 7.14 -20.74 15.07
N LYS A 64 6.68 -20.83 16.33
CA LYS A 64 7.50 -21.32 17.46
C LYS A 64 7.85 -22.80 17.34
N ASP A 65 6.94 -23.59 16.78
CA ASP A 65 7.02 -25.04 16.61
C ASP A 65 7.58 -25.45 15.25
N ASN A 66 7.51 -24.57 14.24
CA ASN A 66 8.07 -24.83 12.91
C ASN A 66 8.75 -23.58 12.33
N PRO A 67 10.07 -23.43 12.49
CA PRO A 67 10.81 -22.27 11.98
C PRO A 67 10.74 -22.05 10.47
N GLN A 68 10.40 -23.09 9.69
CA GLN A 68 10.25 -23.03 8.24
C GLN A 68 8.89 -22.46 7.79
N LYS A 69 7.96 -22.25 8.72
CA LYS A 69 6.65 -21.65 8.44
C LYS A 69 6.54 -20.29 9.12
N LEU A 70 5.79 -19.39 8.49
CA LEU A 70 5.52 -18.06 9.02
C LEU A 70 4.24 -18.04 9.86
N ASP A 71 4.32 -17.36 11.00
CA ASP A 71 3.17 -16.94 11.81
C ASP A 71 2.72 -15.55 11.34
N PHE A 72 1.86 -15.53 10.31
CA PHE A 72 1.37 -14.29 9.73
C PHE A 72 0.61 -13.39 10.74
N PRO A 73 -0.23 -13.94 11.63
CA PRO A 73 -0.88 -13.15 12.68
C PRO A 73 0.08 -12.56 13.72
N SER A 74 1.21 -13.19 14.03
CA SER A 74 2.14 -12.72 15.07
C SER A 74 2.67 -11.30 14.84
N ASP A 75 2.78 -10.54 15.93
CA ASP A 75 3.37 -9.20 15.99
C ASP A 75 4.79 -9.22 16.60
N ALA A 76 5.43 -10.39 16.65
CA ALA A 76 6.76 -10.56 17.26
C ALA A 76 7.88 -9.77 16.56
N LYS A 77 7.67 -9.28 15.34
CA LYS A 77 8.63 -8.42 14.64
C LYS A 77 8.14 -6.98 14.59
N MET A 78 8.96 -6.05 15.08
CA MET A 78 8.67 -4.61 15.08
C MET A 78 8.44 -4.03 13.67
N THR A 79 9.08 -4.60 12.65
CA THR A 79 8.90 -4.21 11.24
C THR A 79 7.44 -4.30 10.78
N LYS A 80 6.65 -5.24 11.31
CA LYS A 80 5.21 -5.33 11.01
C LYS A 80 4.42 -4.17 11.61
N GLU A 81 4.75 -3.76 12.84
CA GLU A 81 4.10 -2.61 13.47
C GLU A 81 4.49 -1.30 12.78
N ILE A 82 5.76 -1.14 12.39
CA ILE A 82 6.21 -0.02 11.56
C ILE A 82 5.44 0.01 10.24
N ALA A 83 5.29 -1.13 9.56
CA ALA A 83 4.55 -1.22 8.30
C ALA A 83 3.07 -0.81 8.47
N ARG A 84 2.42 -1.13 9.60
CA ARG A 84 1.06 -0.64 9.90
C ARG A 84 1.04 0.88 10.06
N GLY A 85 2.03 1.45 10.76
CA GLY A 85 2.23 2.90 10.86
C GLY A 85 2.35 3.57 9.49
N MET A 86 3.19 3.01 8.62
CA MET A 86 3.39 3.51 7.26
C MET A 86 2.14 3.38 6.39
N LEU A 87 1.37 2.31 6.56
CA LEU A 87 0.10 2.14 5.86
C LEU A 87 -0.92 3.21 6.28
N MET A 88 -1.04 3.49 7.58
CA MET A 88 -1.91 4.57 8.08
C MET A 88 -1.46 5.94 7.55
N MET A 89 -0.16 6.23 7.59
CA MET A 89 0.41 7.46 7.02
C MET A 89 0.11 7.59 5.52
N THR A 90 0.29 6.52 4.75
CA THR A 90 0.02 6.52 3.30
C THR A 90 -1.45 6.77 3.00
N ASN A 91 -2.35 6.16 3.75
CA ASN A 91 -3.79 6.39 3.65
C ASN A 91 -4.16 7.84 3.97
N ASP A 92 -3.54 8.41 5.01
CA ASP A 92 -3.74 9.81 5.42
C ASP A 92 -3.27 10.78 4.33
N ILE A 93 -2.05 10.61 3.81
CA ILE A 93 -1.51 11.46 2.73
C ILE A 93 -2.43 11.41 1.51
N ASN A 94 -2.83 10.22 1.09
CA ASN A 94 -3.68 10.06 -0.09
C ASN A 94 -5.07 10.67 0.10
N SER A 95 -5.69 10.44 1.25
CA SER A 95 -7.04 10.95 1.54
C SER A 95 -7.07 12.48 1.69
N LYS A 96 -6.03 13.09 2.26
CA LYS A 96 -5.95 14.54 2.45
C LYS A 96 -5.51 15.30 1.21
N TYR A 97 -4.52 14.78 0.48
CA TYR A 97 -3.80 15.58 -0.53
C TYR A 97 -3.98 15.09 -1.97
N PHE A 98 -4.43 13.84 -2.19
CA PHE A 98 -4.55 13.28 -3.54
C PHE A 98 -5.99 13.05 -4.01
N LEU A 99 -6.89 12.56 -3.14
CA LEU A 99 -8.30 12.29 -3.48
C LEU A 99 -9.17 13.57 -3.63
N PRO A 100 -9.09 14.59 -2.75
CA PRO A 100 -10.04 15.72 -2.77
C PRO A 100 -9.83 16.72 -3.92
N HIS A 101 -8.72 16.67 -4.65
CA HIS A 101 -8.33 17.67 -5.65
C HIS A 101 -8.53 17.21 -7.11
N ARG A 102 -9.60 16.46 -7.41
CA ARG A 102 -9.73 15.70 -8.67
C ARG A 102 -11.06 15.84 -9.43
N PRO A 103 -11.32 16.94 -10.15
CA PRO A 103 -11.97 16.86 -11.44
C PRO A 103 -10.88 16.93 -12.53
N ASP A 104 -10.51 15.77 -13.06
CA ASP A 104 -9.61 15.58 -14.21
C ASP A 104 -8.19 16.24 -14.14
N PRO A 105 -7.21 15.60 -13.49
CA PRO A 105 -5.85 16.11 -13.44
C PRO A 105 -5.19 16.00 -14.82
N LYS A 106 -5.02 17.14 -15.49
CA LYS A 106 -4.12 17.29 -16.64
C LYS A 106 -2.89 18.09 -16.20
N PRO A 107 -1.66 17.58 -16.36
CA PRO A 107 -1.25 16.30 -16.98
C PRO A 107 -1.42 15.07 -16.07
N LYS A 108 -1.15 13.86 -16.60
CA LYS A 108 -1.16 12.55 -15.92
C LYS A 108 -0.12 12.47 -14.77
N ASN A 109 -0.31 13.31 -13.76
CA ASN A 109 0.55 13.38 -12.59
C ASN A 109 0.26 12.22 -11.64
N LEU A 110 1.18 11.98 -10.70
CA LEU A 110 1.03 10.97 -9.66
C LEU A 110 -0.36 11.08 -9.02
N VAL A 111 -1.11 9.98 -9.03
CA VAL A 111 -2.52 9.96 -8.60
C VAL A 111 -2.71 9.62 -7.14
N ALA A 112 -1.72 8.98 -6.55
CA ALA A 112 -1.63 8.61 -5.15
C ALA A 112 -0.16 8.30 -4.84
N VAL A 113 0.24 8.47 -3.58
CA VAL A 113 1.50 7.94 -3.06
C VAL A 113 1.32 6.46 -2.67
N TYR A 114 2.38 5.69 -2.88
CA TYR A 114 2.48 4.29 -2.45
C TYR A 114 3.84 4.09 -1.77
N CYS A 115 4.05 2.92 -1.14
CA CYS A 115 5.33 2.59 -0.48
C CYS A 115 6.52 2.81 -1.43
N VAL A 116 6.40 2.36 -2.68
CA VAL A 116 7.45 2.50 -3.72
C VAL A 116 7.81 3.94 -4.06
N THR A 117 6.91 4.90 -3.85
CA THR A 117 7.17 6.33 -4.13
C THR A 117 8.40 6.82 -3.35
N CYS A 118 8.54 6.38 -2.09
CA CYS A 118 9.66 6.72 -1.21
C CYS A 118 10.69 5.60 -1.13
N HIS A 119 10.25 4.36 -0.89
CA HIS A 119 11.16 3.24 -0.61
C HIS A 119 11.95 2.76 -1.81
N ARG A 120 11.39 2.81 -3.03
CA ARG A 120 12.10 2.51 -4.29
C ARG A 120 12.93 1.21 -4.28
N GLY A 121 12.43 0.18 -3.59
CA GLY A 121 13.12 -1.11 -3.47
C GLY A 121 14.13 -1.19 -2.32
N ASN A 122 14.09 -0.25 -1.36
CA ASN A 122 14.93 -0.24 -0.18
C ASN A 122 14.13 -0.05 1.10
N THR A 123 14.53 -0.73 2.18
CA THR A 123 13.91 -0.62 3.50
C THR A 123 14.05 0.77 4.14
N ASN A 124 15.12 1.50 3.82
CA ASN A 124 15.37 2.85 4.35
C ASN A 124 15.42 3.89 3.22
N PRO A 125 14.37 4.71 3.05
CA PRO A 125 14.36 5.77 2.05
C PRO A 125 15.45 6.84 2.23
N GLU A 126 16.03 6.99 3.44
CA GLU A 126 17.08 7.98 3.69
C GLU A 126 18.37 7.68 2.91
N GLU A 127 18.59 6.44 2.47
CA GLU A 127 19.75 6.08 1.67
C GLU A 127 19.83 6.89 0.36
N TYR A 128 18.69 7.34 -0.17
CA TYR A 128 18.63 8.18 -1.36
C TYR A 128 18.89 9.67 -1.08
N LEU A 129 18.86 10.09 0.19
CA LEU A 129 18.91 11.51 0.57
C LEU A 129 20.35 12.07 0.63
N GLN A 130 21.40 11.23 0.53
CA GLN A 130 22.81 11.67 0.48
C GLN A 130 23.11 12.84 1.45
N ASP A 131 23.69 13.94 0.95
CA ASP A 131 23.99 15.14 1.73
C ASP A 131 22.76 15.96 2.12
N VAL A 132 21.60 15.76 1.46
CA VAL A 132 20.34 16.43 1.82
C VAL A 132 19.93 16.04 3.24
N SER A 133 20.18 14.78 3.65
CA SER A 133 19.91 14.33 5.03
C SER A 133 20.60 15.23 6.08
N LYS A 134 21.83 15.69 5.81
CA LYS A 134 22.58 16.61 6.69
C LYS A 134 21.98 18.02 6.74
N MET A 135 21.23 18.41 5.71
CA MET A 135 20.59 19.72 5.61
C MET A 135 19.18 19.74 6.21
N ILE A 136 18.48 18.60 6.26
CA ILE A 136 17.11 18.50 6.79
C ILE A 136 16.97 19.12 8.19
N PRO A 137 17.86 18.87 9.18
CA PRO A 137 17.74 19.48 10.51
C PRO A 137 17.82 21.02 10.50
N ARG A 138 18.45 21.62 9.47
CA ARG A 138 18.51 23.08 9.29
C ARG A 138 17.25 23.63 8.61
N LEU A 139 16.65 22.85 7.70
CA LEU A 139 15.44 23.24 6.96
C LEU A 139 14.16 23.02 7.77
N MET A 140 14.15 22.00 8.63
CA MET A 140 13.04 21.62 9.49
C MET A 140 13.54 21.49 10.93
N PRO A 141 13.86 22.61 11.60
CA PRO A 141 14.26 22.57 12.99
C PRO A 141 13.11 22.02 13.84
N THR A 142 13.35 20.95 14.59
CA THR A 142 12.40 20.48 15.59
C THR A 142 12.22 21.57 16.64
N LYS A 143 10.97 21.74 17.13
CA LYS A 143 10.60 22.83 18.05
C LYS A 143 11.37 22.85 19.39
N GLU A 144 12.19 21.85 19.67
CA GLU A 144 12.87 21.66 20.96
C GLU A 144 13.99 22.67 21.26
N LYS A 145 14.44 23.51 20.30
CA LYS A 145 15.57 24.43 20.52
C LYS A 145 15.21 25.85 20.97
N ASN A 146 13.94 26.19 21.15
CA ASN A 146 13.52 27.56 21.48
C ASN A 146 12.82 27.70 22.84
N GLU A 147 12.90 26.70 23.72
CA GLU A 147 12.54 26.86 25.14
C GLU A 147 13.81 26.95 25.98
N LYS A 148 14.26 28.18 26.19
CA LYS A 148 15.20 28.59 27.25
C LYS A 148 14.69 29.88 27.88
#